data_AF-A0A9N9D904-F1
#
_entry.id   AF-A0A9N9D904-F1
#
_cell.length_a   1.000
_cell.length_b   1.000
_cell.length_c   1.000
_cell.angle_alpha   90.00
_cell.angle_beta   90.00
_cell.angle_gamma   90.00
#
_symmetry.space_group_name_H-M   'P 1'
#
loop_
_entity.id
_entity.type
_entity.pdbx_description
1 polymer ?
#
loop_
_entity_poly.entity_id
_entity_poly.type
_entity_poly.pdbx_seq_one_letter_code
_entity_poly.pdbx_strand_id
1 'polypeptide(L)'
;MVKNSLAFEAETFRKIQPQEYLLRFIQGNIRPDGRSLSQFRPTTVNQSCITTTNGSSMVRIGNTTVVCGIKAEVATPKFNSPLEGYLVPNIDLSPICSPKFKPGPPGELAQVISENLNNLLKSASVLDLTSLCIKEGVAVWVLYIDLVCVNYDGNIYDASVIGMITALANVKLPEATFEEASGLVKATEELSVTLKLQRIPYSVTIALFDG
;
A
#
# COMPACT_ATOMS: atom_id res chain seq x y z
N MET A 1 1.41 11.50 -56.93
CA MET A 1 2.29 11.29 -55.75
C MET A 1 1.66 10.22 -54.89
N VAL A 2 2.30 9.04 -54.83
CA VAL A 2 1.80 7.89 -54.07
C VAL A 2 1.91 8.24 -52.58
N LYS A 3 0.77 8.37 -51.90
CA LYS A 3 0.72 8.36 -50.44
C LYS A 3 1.17 6.96 -50.01
N ASN A 4 2.45 6.79 -49.67
CA ASN A 4 2.88 5.67 -48.86
C ASN A 4 2.37 5.92 -47.44
N SER A 5 1.07 5.75 -47.23
CA SER A 5 0.54 5.57 -45.89
C SER A 5 0.97 4.19 -45.43
N LEU A 6 2.03 4.14 -44.62
CA LEU A 6 2.33 2.95 -43.84
C LEU A 6 1.18 2.78 -42.85
N ALA A 7 0.16 2.02 -43.24
CA ALA A 7 -0.93 1.62 -42.37
C ALA A 7 -0.45 0.42 -41.57
N PHE A 8 -0.23 0.62 -40.27
CA PHE A 8 0.13 -0.44 -39.35
C PHE A 8 -1.12 -0.93 -38.64
N GLU A 9 -1.16 -2.22 -38.31
CA GLU A 9 -2.10 -2.74 -37.32
C GLU A 9 -1.91 -2.02 -35.98
N ALA A 10 -2.98 -1.87 -35.21
CA ALA A 10 -2.98 -1.08 -33.97
C ALA A 10 -1.92 -1.55 -32.96
N GLU A 11 -1.70 -2.86 -32.84
CA GLU A 11 -0.65 -3.41 -31.97
C GLU A 11 0.76 -3.05 -32.43
N THR A 12 0.99 -3.09 -33.74
CA THR A 12 2.27 -2.74 -34.35
C THR A 12 2.53 -1.24 -34.19
N PHE A 13 1.51 -0.40 -34.41
CA PHE A 13 1.60 1.04 -34.17
C PHE A 13 1.90 1.37 -32.71
N ARG A 14 1.25 0.68 -31.76
CA ARG A 14 1.51 0.83 -30.32
C ARG A 14 2.95 0.50 -29.94
N LYS A 15 3.59 -0.47 -30.59
CA LYS A 15 4.98 -0.87 -30.32
C LYS A 15 5.99 0.10 -30.95
N ILE A 16 5.74 0.54 -32.18
CA ILE A 16 6.67 1.41 -32.94
C ILE A 16 6.58 2.87 -32.47
N GLN A 17 5.37 3.38 -32.23
CA GLN A 17 5.12 4.76 -31.80
C GLN A 17 4.13 4.82 -30.61
N PRO A 18 4.57 4.43 -29.40
CA PRO A 18 3.68 4.35 -28.24
C PRO A 18 3.11 5.70 -27.80
N GLN A 19 3.88 6.79 -27.92
CA GLN A 19 3.44 8.13 -27.50
C GLN A 19 2.32 8.65 -28.41
N GLU A 20 2.54 8.65 -29.73
CA GLU A 20 1.52 9.02 -30.73
C GLU A 20 0.26 8.15 -30.63
N TYR A 21 0.43 6.85 -30.40
CA TYR A 21 -0.69 5.94 -30.16
C TYR A 21 -1.54 6.44 -28.98
N LEU A 22 -0.93 6.72 -27.83
CA LEU A 22 -1.64 7.17 -26.63
C LEU A 22 -2.24 8.58 -26.77
N LEU A 23 -1.54 9.51 -27.43
CA LEU A 23 -2.03 10.87 -27.66
C LEU A 23 -3.33 10.89 -28.48
N ARG A 24 -3.44 10.04 -29.50
CA ARG A 24 -4.69 9.91 -30.28
C ARG A 24 -5.88 9.50 -29.43
N PHE A 25 -5.67 8.61 -28.45
CA PHE A 25 -6.70 8.20 -27.48
C PHE A 25 -7.10 9.36 -26.56
N ILE A 26 -6.12 10.11 -26.06
CA ILE A 26 -6.36 11.28 -25.21
C ILE A 26 -7.17 12.35 -25.97
N GLN A 27 -6.79 12.66 -27.22
CA GLN A 27 -7.54 13.58 -28.09
C GLN A 27 -8.98 13.10 -28.35
N GLY A 28 -9.18 11.78 -28.42
CA GLY A 28 -10.49 11.14 -28.51
C GLY A 28 -11.27 11.04 -27.20
N ASN A 29 -10.77 11.61 -26.09
CA ASN A 29 -11.36 11.53 -24.74
C ASN A 29 -11.66 10.10 -24.26
N ILE A 30 -10.94 9.10 -24.76
CA ILE A 30 -11.16 7.69 -24.45
C ILE A 30 -9.83 7.01 -24.16
N ARG A 31 -9.80 6.10 -23.19
CA ARG A 31 -8.59 5.36 -22.87
C ARG A 31 -8.41 4.17 -23.82
N PRO A 32 -7.18 3.63 -23.98
CA PRO A 32 -6.93 2.47 -24.85
C PRO A 32 -7.71 1.21 -24.49
N ASP A 33 -8.22 1.11 -23.25
CA ASP A 33 -9.06 0.02 -22.76
C ASP A 33 -10.57 0.32 -22.80
N GLY A 34 -10.96 1.42 -23.46
CA GLY A 34 -12.36 1.83 -23.65
C GLY A 34 -12.98 2.57 -22.48
N ARG A 35 -12.25 2.79 -21.38
CA ARG A 35 -12.74 3.57 -20.22
C ARG A 35 -12.74 5.07 -20.49
N SER A 36 -13.58 5.81 -19.78
CA SER A 36 -13.49 7.28 -19.76
C SER A 36 -12.24 7.75 -19.01
N LEU A 37 -11.85 9.01 -19.21
CA LEU A 37 -10.65 9.58 -18.55
C LEU A 37 -10.75 9.58 -17.02
N SER A 38 -11.95 9.77 -16.46
CA SER A 38 -12.20 9.79 -15.01
C SER A 38 -12.52 8.42 -14.41
N GLN A 39 -12.76 7.40 -15.23
CA GLN A 39 -13.18 6.08 -14.75
C GLN A 39 -11.99 5.26 -14.24
N PHE A 40 -12.07 4.83 -12.98
CA PHE A 40 -11.12 3.89 -12.38
C PHE A 40 -11.21 2.49 -12.99
N ARG A 41 -10.15 1.70 -12.83
CA ARG A 41 -10.20 0.27 -13.17
C ARG A 41 -11.10 -0.46 -12.18
N PRO A 42 -11.69 -1.60 -12.56
CA PRO A 42 -12.36 -2.48 -11.62
C PRO A 42 -11.45 -2.76 -10.41
N THR A 43 -11.94 -2.46 -9.22
CA THR A 43 -11.19 -2.60 -7.98
C THR A 43 -11.85 -3.65 -7.10
N THR A 44 -11.10 -4.67 -6.70
CA THR A 44 -11.55 -5.69 -5.76
C THR A 44 -10.65 -5.70 -4.54
N VAL A 45 -11.24 -5.89 -3.37
CA VAL A 45 -10.55 -5.89 -2.09
C VAL A 45 -10.98 -7.12 -1.32
N ASN A 46 -10.02 -7.96 -0.95
CA ASN A 46 -10.23 -9.12 -0.09
C ASN A 46 -9.56 -8.85 1.25
N GLN A 47 -10.33 -8.93 2.33
CA GLN A 47 -9.83 -8.74 3.69
C GLN A 47 -9.35 -10.07 4.26
N SER A 48 -8.38 -10.03 5.17
CA SER A 48 -7.90 -11.22 5.91
C SER A 48 -7.43 -12.35 5.00
N CYS A 49 -6.68 -12.01 3.95
CA CYS A 49 -6.18 -12.98 2.96
C CYS A 49 -5.04 -13.87 3.48
N ILE A 50 -4.31 -13.42 4.52
CA ILE A 50 -3.23 -14.14 5.19
C ILE A 50 -3.63 -14.38 6.64
N THR A 51 -3.64 -15.64 7.06
CA THR A 51 -4.06 -16.06 8.41
C THR A 51 -2.97 -15.95 9.46
N THR A 52 -1.70 -15.90 9.05
CA THR A 52 -0.53 -15.85 9.95
C THR A 52 -0.19 -14.45 10.45
N THR A 53 -0.83 -13.42 9.92
CA THR A 53 -0.61 -12.00 10.24
C THR A 53 -1.73 -11.46 11.12
N ASN A 54 -1.45 -10.45 11.95
CA ASN A 54 -2.46 -9.80 12.80
C ASN A 54 -3.55 -9.08 11.99
N GLY A 55 -3.21 -8.59 10.79
CA GLY A 55 -4.15 -8.06 9.83
C GLY A 55 -3.60 -8.23 8.42
N SER A 56 -4.47 -8.44 7.44
CA SER A 56 -4.05 -8.57 6.05
C SER A 56 -5.13 -8.14 5.07
N SER A 57 -4.71 -7.80 3.86
CA SER A 57 -5.61 -7.51 2.76
C SER A 57 -4.94 -7.80 1.42
N MET A 58 -5.75 -8.08 0.41
CA MET A 58 -5.32 -8.19 -0.99
C MET A 58 -6.19 -7.26 -1.82
N VAL A 59 -5.54 -6.33 -2.51
CA VAL A 59 -6.20 -5.34 -3.37
C VAL A 59 -5.78 -5.57 -4.80
N ARG A 60 -6.77 -5.55 -5.69
CA ARG A 60 -6.55 -5.65 -7.13
C ARG A 60 -7.25 -4.49 -7.84
N ILE A 61 -6.46 -3.63 -8.48
CA ILE A 61 -6.94 -2.54 -9.34
C ILE A 61 -6.64 -2.91 -10.78
N GLY A 62 -7.65 -3.45 -11.49
CA GLY A 62 -7.47 -4.05 -12.80
C GLY A 62 -6.52 -5.24 -12.75
N ASN A 63 -5.31 -5.09 -13.31
CA ASN A 63 -4.27 -6.11 -13.22
C ASN A 63 -3.24 -5.84 -12.13
N THR A 64 -3.23 -4.64 -11.53
CA THR A 64 -2.30 -4.34 -10.44
C THR A 64 -2.77 -5.01 -9.18
N THR A 65 -1.93 -5.85 -8.58
CA THR A 65 -2.27 -6.62 -7.38
C THR A 65 -1.25 -6.34 -6.30
N VAL A 66 -1.73 -5.95 -5.12
CA VAL A 66 -0.92 -5.69 -3.91
C VAL A 66 -1.49 -6.52 -2.77
N VAL A 67 -0.60 -7.17 -2.04
CA VAL A 67 -0.93 -7.88 -0.81
C VAL A 67 -0.31 -7.10 0.35
N CYS A 68 -1.10 -6.82 1.38
CA CYS A 68 -0.65 -6.17 2.59
C CYS A 68 -0.76 -7.15 3.75
N GLY A 69 0.32 -7.28 4.52
CA GLY A 69 0.36 -8.00 5.78
C GLY A 69 0.79 -7.05 6.90
N ILE A 70 0.15 -7.16 8.04
CA ILE A 70 0.47 -6.38 9.23
C ILE A 70 0.86 -7.33 10.33
N LYS A 71 2.07 -7.11 10.86
CA LYS A 71 2.61 -7.86 11.99
C LYS A 71 2.84 -6.92 13.15
N ALA A 72 2.35 -7.32 14.32
CA ALA A 72 2.54 -6.57 15.54
C ALA A 72 3.66 -7.20 16.38
N GLU A 73 4.57 -6.36 16.87
CA GLU A 73 5.62 -6.76 17.78
C GLU A 73 5.71 -5.79 18.96
N VAL A 74 6.25 -6.25 20.08
CA VAL A 74 6.51 -5.39 21.24
C VAL A 74 7.90 -4.80 21.09
N ALA A 75 8.00 -3.48 21.15
CA ALA A 75 9.26 -2.76 21.06
C ALA A 75 9.34 -1.67 22.13
N THR A 76 10.54 -1.14 22.32
CA THR A 76 10.74 0.04 23.15
C THR A 76 10.23 1.30 22.42
N PRO A 77 9.54 2.21 23.12
CA PRO A 77 9.07 3.45 22.50
C PRO A 77 10.23 4.35 22.09
N LYS A 78 9.94 5.32 21.23
CA LYS A 78 10.90 6.37 20.87
C LYS A 78 11.13 7.28 22.06
N PHE A 79 12.37 7.73 22.25
CA PHE A 79 12.74 8.62 23.36
C PHE A 79 11.88 9.90 23.43
N ASN A 80 11.51 10.46 22.28
CA ASN A 80 10.70 11.68 22.21
C ASN A 80 9.20 11.45 22.51
N SER A 81 8.72 10.21 22.39
CA SER A 81 7.30 9.84 22.52
C SER A 81 7.17 8.54 23.33
N PRO A 82 7.34 8.57 24.65
CA PRO A 82 7.35 7.36 25.49
C PRO A 82 5.98 6.68 25.62
N LEU A 83 4.90 7.40 25.30
CA LEU A 83 3.50 6.96 25.38
C LEU A 83 2.92 6.49 24.04
N GLU A 84 3.68 6.56 22.95
CA GLU A 84 3.17 6.28 21.61
C GLU A 84 3.84 5.05 21.01
N GLY A 85 3.03 4.14 20.49
CA GLY A 85 3.49 3.13 19.53
C GLY A 85 3.85 3.77 18.20
N TYR A 86 4.31 2.96 17.25
CA TYR A 86 4.64 3.46 15.93
C TYR A 86 4.33 2.45 14.83
N LEU A 87 4.07 3.00 13.64
CA LEU A 87 3.77 2.25 12.43
C LEU A 87 4.98 2.33 11.50
N VAL A 88 5.33 1.23 10.87
CA VAL A 88 6.44 1.15 9.92
C VAL A 88 5.92 0.58 8.61
N PRO A 89 5.45 1.42 7.67
CA PRO A 89 5.05 0.97 6.36
C PRO A 89 6.26 0.72 5.46
N ASN A 90 6.23 -0.40 4.76
CA ASN A 90 7.21 -0.78 3.77
C ASN A 90 6.53 -1.35 2.53
N ILE A 91 7.07 -1.07 1.35
CA ILE A 91 6.62 -1.68 0.10
C ILE A 91 7.77 -2.43 -0.59
N ASP A 92 7.51 -3.67 -0.95
CA ASP A 92 8.39 -4.48 -1.78
C ASP A 92 7.91 -4.47 -3.24
N LEU A 93 8.81 -4.02 -4.12
CA LEU A 93 8.66 -4.05 -5.55
C LEU A 93 9.74 -5.00 -6.11
N SER A 94 9.46 -6.30 -6.02
CA SER A 94 10.39 -7.33 -6.47
C SER A 94 10.19 -7.68 -7.96
N PRO A 95 11.14 -8.41 -8.58
CA PRO A 95 11.02 -8.85 -9.98
C PRO A 95 9.78 -9.71 -10.28
N ILE A 96 9.11 -10.25 -9.24
CA ILE A 96 7.86 -11.00 -9.35
C ILE A 96 6.76 -10.15 -9.99
N CYS A 97 6.69 -8.85 -9.66
CA CYS A 97 5.62 -7.99 -10.14
C CYS A 97 5.86 -7.39 -11.53
N SER A 98 7.12 -7.19 -11.92
CA SER A 98 7.49 -6.72 -13.25
C SER A 98 9.00 -6.91 -13.47
N PRO A 99 9.44 -7.24 -14.70
CA PRO A 99 10.87 -7.30 -15.03
C PRO A 99 11.58 -5.93 -14.96
N LYS A 100 10.82 -4.84 -14.78
CA LYS A 100 11.37 -3.49 -14.57
C LYS A 100 12.07 -3.36 -13.22
N PHE A 101 11.70 -4.17 -12.24
CA PHE A 101 12.26 -4.11 -10.90
C PHE A 101 13.42 -5.09 -10.77
N LYS A 102 14.48 -4.64 -10.10
CA LYS A 102 15.68 -5.44 -9.86
C LYS A 102 15.63 -6.04 -8.45
N PRO A 103 16.17 -7.25 -8.25
CA PRO A 103 16.33 -7.79 -6.91
C PRO A 103 17.38 -6.98 -6.15
N GLY A 104 17.20 -6.85 -4.84
CA GLY A 104 18.12 -6.11 -3.97
C GLY A 104 17.38 -5.11 -3.08
N PRO A 105 18.07 -4.07 -2.59
CA PRO A 105 17.44 -3.06 -1.75
C PRO A 105 16.33 -2.30 -2.51
N PRO A 106 15.37 -1.70 -1.79
CA PRO A 106 14.25 -0.99 -2.41
C PRO A 106 14.75 0.08 -3.37
N GLY A 107 14.28 0.03 -4.63
CA GLY A 107 14.56 1.07 -5.62
C GLY A 107 13.87 2.39 -5.28
N GLU A 108 14.20 3.45 -6.02
CA GLU A 108 13.69 4.81 -5.78
C GLU A 108 12.16 4.87 -5.66
N LEU A 109 11.43 4.21 -6.58
CA LEU A 109 9.95 4.19 -6.53
C LEU A 109 9.42 3.56 -5.23
N ALA A 110 10.03 2.47 -4.77
CA ALA A 110 9.62 1.81 -3.53
C ALA A 110 9.89 2.71 -2.32
N GLN A 111 11.05 3.36 -2.27
CA GLN A 111 11.41 4.30 -1.19
C GLN A 111 10.45 5.49 -1.14
N VAL A 112 10.14 6.11 -2.29
CA VAL A 112 9.20 7.23 -2.38
C VAL A 112 7.81 6.82 -1.93
N ILE A 113 7.32 5.65 -2.35
CA ILE A 113 6.00 5.15 -1.94
C ILE A 113 5.99 4.85 -0.43
N SER A 114 6.99 4.16 0.11
CA SER A 114 7.10 3.88 1.55
C SER A 114 7.07 5.17 2.37
N GLU A 115 7.82 6.19 1.96
CA GLU A 115 7.85 7.47 2.67
C GLU A 115 6.54 8.24 2.54
N ASN A 116 5.90 8.22 1.36
CA ASN A 116 4.57 8.80 1.20
C ASN A 116 3.51 8.10 2.05
N LEU A 117 3.55 6.77 2.17
CA LEU A 117 2.66 6.00 3.05
C LEU A 117 2.90 6.36 4.53
N ASN A 118 4.16 6.48 4.94
CA ASN A 118 4.54 6.92 6.29
C ASN A 118 4.00 8.33 6.60
N ASN A 119 4.15 9.26 5.65
CA ASN A 119 3.63 10.62 5.77
C ASN A 119 2.11 10.66 5.76
N LEU A 120 1.44 9.80 4.99
CA LEU A 120 -0.01 9.68 5.00
C LEU A 120 -0.52 9.19 6.36
N LEU A 121 0.11 8.16 6.95
CA LEU A 121 -0.27 7.65 8.27
C LEU A 121 -0.13 8.71 9.37
N LYS A 122 0.98 9.47 9.35
CA LYS A 122 1.25 10.54 10.31
C LYS A 122 0.30 11.73 10.14
N SER A 123 0.13 12.22 8.92
CA SER A 123 -0.68 13.42 8.63
C SER A 123 -2.17 13.18 8.78
N ALA A 124 -2.66 12.00 8.40
CA ALA A 124 -4.07 11.68 8.51
C ALA A 124 -4.49 11.31 9.94
N SER A 125 -3.55 11.02 10.84
CA SER A 125 -3.83 10.50 12.19
C SER A 125 -4.81 9.31 12.12
N VAL A 126 -4.45 8.31 11.31
CA VAL A 126 -5.32 7.16 11.01
C VAL A 126 -5.65 6.35 12.28
N LEU A 127 -4.68 6.24 13.18
CA LEU A 127 -4.76 5.48 14.42
C LEU A 127 -4.29 6.35 15.59
N ASP A 128 -4.92 6.17 16.74
CA ASP A 128 -4.40 6.70 17.99
C ASP A 128 -3.16 5.90 18.44
N LEU A 129 -1.98 6.50 18.29
CA LEU A 129 -0.73 5.82 18.65
C LEU A 129 -0.59 5.59 20.17
N THR A 130 -1.35 6.32 20.98
CA THR A 130 -1.34 6.12 22.44
C THR A 130 -2.05 4.83 22.83
N SER A 131 -3.02 4.37 22.02
CA SER A 131 -3.71 3.10 22.23
C SER A 131 -2.81 1.87 22.03
N LEU A 132 -1.63 2.08 21.43
CA LEU A 132 -0.60 1.06 21.25
C LEU A 132 0.37 0.97 22.43
N CYS A 133 0.23 1.82 23.46
CA CYS A 133 1.10 1.80 24.63
C CYS A 133 0.73 0.66 25.58
N ILE A 134 1.71 -0.16 25.96
CA ILE A 134 1.55 -1.23 26.96
C ILE A 134 2.01 -0.72 28.32
N LYS A 135 3.22 -0.17 28.37
CA LYS A 135 3.82 0.47 29.56
C LYS A 135 4.64 1.67 29.11
N GLU A 136 4.29 2.84 29.63
CA GLU A 136 4.97 4.11 29.32
C GLU A 136 6.49 4.00 29.48
N GLY A 137 7.22 4.38 28.43
CA GLY A 137 8.68 4.41 28.40
C GLY A 137 9.37 3.03 28.35
N VAL A 138 8.63 1.93 28.46
CA VAL A 138 9.19 0.57 28.54
C VAL A 138 8.79 -0.28 27.33
N ALA A 139 7.49 -0.38 27.07
CA ALA A 139 6.96 -1.30 26.06
C ALA A 139 5.76 -0.70 25.32
N VAL A 140 5.81 -0.72 23.99
CA VAL A 140 4.73 -0.31 23.10
C VAL A 140 4.59 -1.29 21.95
N TRP A 141 3.42 -1.32 21.33
CA TRP A 141 3.22 -2.03 20.08
C TRP A 141 3.84 -1.26 18.91
N VAL A 142 4.65 -1.96 18.12
CA VAL A 142 5.04 -1.55 16.77
C VAL A 142 4.26 -2.39 15.76
N LEU A 143 3.66 -1.73 14.77
CA LEU A 143 3.01 -2.42 13.65
C LEU A 143 3.86 -2.26 12.40
N TYR A 144 4.43 -3.37 11.95
CA TYR A 144 5.09 -3.46 10.64
C TYR A 144 4.02 -3.72 9.60
N ILE A 145 3.92 -2.82 8.63
CA ILE A 145 2.96 -2.89 7.54
C ILE A 145 3.75 -3.18 6.28
N ASP A 146 3.77 -4.45 5.87
CA ASP A 146 4.48 -4.90 4.69
C ASP A 146 3.51 -5.02 3.51
N LEU A 147 3.78 -4.26 2.45
CA LEU A 147 3.05 -4.33 1.20
C LEU A 147 3.93 -5.00 0.15
N VAL A 148 3.45 -6.08 -0.46
CA VAL A 148 4.13 -6.77 -1.54
C VAL A 148 3.33 -6.58 -2.81
N CYS A 149 3.94 -5.97 -3.83
CA CYS A 149 3.35 -5.94 -5.15
C CYS A 149 3.53 -7.31 -5.81
N VAL A 150 2.43 -7.92 -6.22
CA VAL A 150 2.42 -9.23 -6.91
C VAL A 150 2.38 -9.04 -8.42
N ASN A 151 1.68 -8.01 -8.90
CA ASN A 151 1.63 -7.66 -10.32
C ASN A 151 1.57 -6.15 -10.47
N TYR A 152 2.47 -5.58 -11.25
CA TYR A 152 2.57 -4.13 -11.47
C TYR A 152 2.06 -3.73 -12.85
N ASP A 153 0.87 -3.14 -12.90
CA ASP A 153 0.23 -2.60 -14.11
C ASP A 153 -0.11 -1.10 -13.91
N GLY A 154 0.67 -0.38 -13.10
CA GLY A 154 0.48 1.05 -12.81
C GLY A 154 -0.51 1.36 -11.68
N ASN A 155 -0.56 2.61 -11.24
CA ASN A 155 -1.30 3.07 -10.06
C ASN A 155 -1.04 2.23 -8.78
N ILE A 156 0.23 1.96 -8.51
CA ILE A 156 0.63 1.17 -7.34
C ILE A 156 0.34 1.88 -6.03
N TYR A 157 0.49 3.22 -5.99
CA TYR A 157 0.32 4.00 -4.79
C TYR A 157 -1.12 3.89 -4.24
N ASP A 158 -2.12 4.06 -5.11
CA ASP A 158 -3.52 3.94 -4.68
C ASP A 158 -3.87 2.51 -4.25
N ALA A 159 -3.34 1.49 -4.94
CA ALA A 159 -3.51 0.10 -4.53
C ALA A 159 -2.90 -0.15 -3.13
N SER A 160 -1.72 0.40 -2.86
CA SER A 160 -1.02 0.31 -1.59
C SER A 160 -1.78 1.01 -0.46
N VAL A 161 -2.31 2.22 -0.68
CA VAL A 161 -3.10 2.95 0.33
C VAL A 161 -4.36 2.17 0.69
N ILE A 162 -5.13 1.69 -0.31
CA ILE A 162 -6.34 0.89 -0.06
C ILE A 162 -5.99 -0.39 0.70
N GLY A 163 -4.89 -1.06 0.32
CA GLY A 163 -4.43 -2.28 0.97
C GLY A 163 -4.06 -2.05 2.43
N MET A 164 -3.23 -1.05 2.69
CA MET A 164 -2.80 -0.66 4.03
C MET A 164 -3.98 -0.34 4.95
N ILE A 165 -4.89 0.54 4.52
CA ILE A 165 -6.02 0.97 5.35
C ILE A 165 -7.00 -0.19 5.60
N THR A 166 -7.23 -1.02 4.60
CA THR A 166 -8.09 -2.20 4.74
C THR A 166 -7.49 -3.26 5.66
N ALA A 167 -6.17 -3.47 5.59
CA ALA A 167 -5.47 -4.38 6.47
C ALA A 167 -5.49 -3.85 7.91
N LEU A 168 -5.22 -2.55 8.10
CA LEU A 168 -5.26 -1.87 9.41
C LEU A 168 -6.64 -1.98 10.08
N ALA A 169 -7.71 -1.86 9.29
CA ALA A 169 -9.08 -2.00 9.81
C ALA A 169 -9.40 -3.40 10.35
N ASN A 170 -8.64 -4.42 9.94
CA ASN A 170 -8.81 -5.81 10.35
C ASN A 170 -7.76 -6.29 11.35
N VAL A 171 -6.88 -5.41 11.83
CA VAL A 171 -5.84 -5.78 12.78
C VAL A 171 -6.46 -6.19 14.11
N LYS A 172 -6.10 -7.39 14.55
CA LYS A 172 -6.38 -7.90 15.89
C LYS A 172 -5.08 -8.07 16.66
N LEU A 173 -4.95 -7.32 17.75
CA LEU A 173 -3.82 -7.40 18.66
C LEU A 173 -4.21 -8.22 19.88
N PRO A 174 -3.34 -9.11 20.38
CA PRO A 174 -3.56 -9.73 21.68
C PRO A 174 -3.47 -8.66 22.77
N GLU A 175 -4.26 -8.83 23.84
CA GLU A 175 -4.16 -7.99 25.02
C GLU A 175 -2.80 -8.25 25.68
N ALA A 176 -1.99 -7.19 25.81
CA ALA A 176 -0.67 -7.25 26.41
C ALA A 176 -0.66 -6.52 27.75
N THR A 177 -0.08 -7.15 28.75
CA THR A 177 0.13 -6.60 30.08
C THR A 177 1.62 -6.65 30.44
N PHE A 178 2.09 -5.61 31.13
CA PHE A 178 3.46 -5.56 31.62
C PHE A 178 3.51 -6.03 33.08
N GLU A 179 4.30 -7.05 33.36
CA GLU A 179 4.46 -7.57 34.72
C GLU A 179 5.72 -6.95 35.37
N GLU A 180 5.51 -6.01 36.30
CA GLU A 180 6.60 -5.25 36.93
C GLU A 180 7.60 -6.14 37.70
N ALA A 181 7.13 -7.27 38.23
CA ALA A 181 7.96 -8.20 38.99
C ALA A 181 8.98 -8.97 38.13
N SER A 182 8.63 -9.29 36.88
CA SER A 182 9.47 -10.06 35.95
C SER A 182 10.12 -9.18 34.88
N GLY A 183 9.62 -7.95 34.67
CA GLY A 183 10.03 -7.07 33.59
C GLY A 183 9.60 -7.57 32.21
N LEU A 184 8.69 -8.54 32.14
CA LEU A 184 8.25 -9.17 30.90
C LEU A 184 6.87 -8.67 30.48
N VAL A 185 6.65 -8.62 29.16
CA VAL A 185 5.33 -8.39 28.57
C VAL A 185 4.67 -9.74 28.33
N LYS A 186 3.51 -9.96 28.95
CA LYS A 186 2.66 -11.12 28.71
C LYS A 186 1.55 -10.70 27.75
N ALA A 187 1.49 -11.37 26.61
CA ALA A 187 0.40 -11.23 25.65
C ALA A 187 -0.38 -12.54 25.59
N THR A 188 -1.70 -12.48 25.73
CA THR A 188 -2.57 -13.66 25.68
C THR A 188 -3.43 -13.57 24.43
N GLU A 189 -3.38 -14.60 23.57
CA GLU A 189 -4.13 -14.60 22.29
C GLU A 189 -5.65 -14.76 22.46
N GLU A 190 -6.09 -15.23 23.63
CA GLU A 190 -7.52 -15.46 23.94
C GLU A 190 -8.32 -14.16 23.99
N LEU A 191 -7.68 -13.05 24.37
CA LEU A 191 -8.28 -11.73 24.40
C LEU A 191 -7.62 -10.90 23.30
N SER A 192 -8.37 -10.66 22.22
CA SER A 192 -7.89 -9.84 21.11
C SER A 192 -8.68 -8.54 21.01
N VAL A 193 -7.94 -7.44 20.90
CA VAL A 193 -8.48 -6.09 20.72
C VAL A 193 -8.35 -5.73 19.24
N THR A 194 -9.46 -5.34 18.63
CA THR A 194 -9.45 -4.80 17.27
C THR A 194 -9.10 -3.32 17.31
N LEU A 195 -8.18 -2.90 16.45
CA LEU A 195 -7.80 -1.49 16.36
C LEU A 195 -8.94 -0.66 15.75
N LYS A 196 -9.31 0.43 16.43
CA LYS A 196 -10.29 1.39 15.92
C LYS A 196 -9.60 2.48 15.13
N LEU A 197 -9.79 2.49 13.82
CA LEU A 197 -9.31 3.57 12.97
C LEU A 197 -10.11 4.85 13.24
N GLN A 198 -9.41 5.96 13.47
CA GLN A 198 -10.03 7.27 13.63
C GLN A 198 -10.43 7.87 12.29
N ARG A 199 -9.64 7.61 11.25
CA ARG A 199 -9.86 8.10 9.88
C ARG A 199 -9.53 7.04 8.84
N ILE A 200 -10.15 7.16 7.67
CA ILE A 200 -9.97 6.25 6.54
C ILE A 200 -9.57 7.10 5.33
N PRO A 201 -8.26 7.37 5.13
CA PRO A 201 -7.81 8.15 3.99
C PRO A 201 -7.89 7.32 2.71
N TYR A 202 -8.22 8.00 1.61
CA TYR A 202 -8.15 7.47 0.25
C TYR A 202 -7.19 8.32 -0.57
N SER A 203 -6.44 7.68 -1.47
CA SER A 203 -5.59 8.38 -2.43
C SER A 203 -6.19 8.30 -3.83
N VAL A 204 -5.96 9.36 -4.61
CA VAL A 204 -6.32 9.44 -6.01
C VAL A 204 -5.13 9.96 -6.77
N THR A 205 -4.59 9.15 -7.67
CA THR A 205 -3.48 9.54 -8.55
C THR A 205 -4.01 10.04 -9.89
N ILE A 206 -3.64 11.27 -10.26
CA ILE A 206 -4.00 11.91 -11.53
C ILE A 206 -2.73 12.08 -12.36
N ALA A 207 -2.77 11.63 -13.62
CA ALA A 207 -1.69 11.86 -14.58
C ALA A 207 -2.02 13.11 -15.42
N LEU A 208 -1.08 14.04 -15.48
CA LEU A 208 -1.17 15.24 -16.31
C LEU A 208 -0.37 14.99 -17.59
N PHE A 209 -0.96 15.37 -18.73
CA PHE A 209 -0.33 15.26 -20.05
C PHE A 209 -0.39 16.63 -20.71
N ASP A 210 0.75 17.11 -21.20
CA ASP A 210 0.80 18.28 -22.06
C ASP A 210 0.30 17.86 -23.46
N GLY A 211 -0.71 18.58 -23.94
CA GLY A 211 -1.33 18.37 -25.25
C GLY A 211 -0.60 19.06 -26.38
#